data_AF-A0A5J5IRH3-F1
#
_entry.id   AF-A0A5J5IRH3-F1
#
_cell.length_a   1.000
_cell.length_b   1.000
_cell.length_c   1.000
_cell.angle_alpha   90.00
_cell.angle_beta   90.00
_cell.angle_gamma   90.00
#
_symmetry.space_group_name_H-M   'P 1'
#
loop_
_entity.id
_entity.type
_entity.pdbx_description
1 polymer ?
#
loop_
_entity_poly.entity_id
_entity_poly.type
_entity_poly.pdbx_seq_one_letter_code
_entity_poly.pdbx_strand_id
1 'polypeptide(L)'
;MSDVEIYYHALTSAADAIQMRVSDAIMDNADIQGDDTGVENPAHRVALRLEMNRRLSGLHRAVLDRTTAASEVAASLSAIATRYSDLDVELTGTEQP
;
A
#
# COMPACT_ATOMS: atom_id res chain seq x y z
N MET A 1 -24.65 4.83 18.39
CA MET A 1 -23.46 5.10 17.60
C MET A 1 -23.55 6.54 17.16
N SER A 2 -22.59 7.39 17.55
CA SER A 2 -22.57 8.79 17.13
C SER A 2 -22.10 8.91 15.67
N ASP A 3 -22.40 10.03 15.02
CA ASP A 3 -21.90 10.29 13.66
C ASP A 3 -20.35 10.30 13.62
N VAL A 4 -19.71 10.64 14.74
CA VAL A 4 -18.26 10.65 14.91
C VAL A 4 -17.69 9.24 14.94
N GLU A 5 -18.28 8.33 15.71
CA GLU A 5 -17.91 6.92 15.73
C GLU A 5 -18.08 6.29 14.33
N ILE A 6 -19.16 6.62 13.62
CA ILE A 6 -19.39 6.13 12.24
C ILE A 6 -18.29 6.62 11.29
N TYR A 7 -17.95 7.91 11.35
CA TYR A 7 -16.92 8.51 10.50
C TYR A 7 -15.52 7.98 10.82
N TYR A 8 -15.20 7.82 12.11
CA TYR A 8 -13.96 7.22 12.60
C TYR A 8 -13.79 5.79 12.06
N HIS A 9 -14.82 4.95 12.20
CA HIS A 9 -14.79 3.58 11.68
C HIS A 9 -14.69 3.53 10.15
N ALA A 10 -15.33 4.44 9.43
CA ALA A 10 -15.25 4.49 7.97
C ALA A 10 -13.82 4.82 7.50
N LEU A 11 -13.18 5.80 8.12
CA LEU A 11 -11.81 6.21 7.79
C LEU A 11 -10.77 5.14 8.16
N THR A 12 -10.89 4.56 9.35
CA THR A 12 -9.98 3.48 9.79
C THR A 12 -10.14 2.23 8.93
N SER A 13 -11.38 1.82 8.62
CA SER A 13 -11.63 0.70 7.69
C SER A 13 -11.04 0.97 6.29
N ALA A 14 -11.12 2.21 5.80
CA ALA A 14 -10.52 2.57 4.52
C ALA A 14 -8.98 2.52 4.56
N ALA A 15 -8.37 2.99 5.65
CA ALA A 15 -6.92 2.92 5.86
C ALA A 15 -6.43 1.46 5.88
N ASP A 16 -7.11 0.59 6.62
CA ASP A 16 -6.80 -0.84 6.72
C ASP A 16 -6.93 -1.53 5.36
N ALA A 17 -7.99 -1.23 4.60
CA ALA A 17 -8.19 -1.77 3.26
C ALA A 17 -7.08 -1.35 2.29
N ILE A 18 -6.56 -0.13 2.41
CA ILE A 18 -5.42 0.33 1.59
C ILE A 18 -4.14 -0.42 1.99
N GLN A 19 -3.89 -0.58 3.29
CA GLN A 19 -2.71 -1.31 3.78
C GLN A 19 -2.70 -2.78 3.36
N MET A 20 -3.85 -3.45 3.39
CA MET A 20 -3.98 -4.82 2.87
C MET A 20 -3.60 -4.88 1.38
N ARG A 21 -4.16 -3.99 0.55
CA ARG A 21 -3.84 -3.94 -0.89
C ARG A 21 -2.39 -3.59 -1.18
N VAL A 22 -1.76 -2.76 -0.35
CA VAL A 22 -0.32 -2.48 -0.44
C VAL A 22 0.47 -3.76 -0.17
N SER A 23 0.08 -4.51 0.85
CA SER A 23 0.75 -5.76 1.22
C SER A 23 0.62 -6.80 0.11
N ASP A 24 -0.57 -6.96 -0.47
CA ASP A 24 -0.81 -7.82 -1.62
C ASP A 24 0.06 -7.41 -2.82
N ALA A 25 0.09 -6.11 -3.15
CA ALA A 25 0.90 -5.61 -4.27
C ALA A 25 2.42 -5.84 -4.07
N ILE A 26 2.91 -5.78 -2.82
CA ILE A 26 4.31 -6.09 -2.51
C ILE A 26 4.58 -7.58 -2.69
N MET A 27 3.67 -8.45 -2.24
CA MET A 27 3.80 -9.91 -2.41
C MET A 27 3.74 -10.30 -3.89
N ASP A 28 2.73 -9.82 -4.62
CA ASP A 28 2.60 -10.04 -6.06
C ASP A 28 3.86 -9.58 -6.82
N ASN A 29 4.42 -8.43 -6.44
CA ASN A 29 5.64 -7.93 -7.04
C ASN A 29 6.90 -8.74 -6.69
N ALA A 30 6.95 -9.35 -5.50
CA ALA A 30 8.03 -10.26 -5.11
C ALA A 30 7.94 -11.61 -5.83
N ASP A 31 6.72 -12.06 -6.16
CA ASP A 31 6.47 -13.28 -6.94
C ASP A 31 6.84 -13.13 -8.42
N ILE A 32 6.87 -11.89 -8.94
CA ILE A 32 7.38 -11.61 -10.29
C ILE A 32 8.92 -11.75 -10.27
N GLN A 33 9.40 -12.98 -10.38
CA GLN A 33 10.81 -13.31 -10.49
C GLN A 33 11.22 -13.44 -11.97
N GLY A 34 12.30 -12.75 -12.34
CA GLY A 34 12.94 -12.92 -13.66
C GLY A 34 13.81 -14.18 -13.77
N ASP A 35 13.99 -14.91 -12.66
CA ASP A 35 14.86 -16.07 -12.52
C ASP A 35 14.13 -17.42 -12.65
N ASP A 36 12.86 -17.41 -13.05
CA ASP A 36 12.15 -18.63 -13.36
C ASP A 36 12.92 -19.39 -14.46
N THR A 37 13.30 -20.64 -14.20
CA THR A 37 14.36 -21.41 -14.90
C THR A 37 14.28 -21.51 -16.44
N GLY A 38 13.20 -21.03 -17.07
CA GLY A 38 13.06 -20.86 -18.52
C GLY A 38 13.53 -19.51 -19.09
N VAL A 39 13.68 -18.46 -18.25
CA VAL A 39 14.07 -17.09 -18.64
C VAL A 39 15.55 -16.82 -18.37
N GLU A 40 16.18 -17.53 -17.42
CA GLU A 40 17.62 -17.44 -17.15
C GLU A 40 18.50 -18.00 -18.29
N ASN A 41 17.98 -18.98 -19.04
CA ASN A 41 18.73 -19.67 -20.09
C ASN A 41 18.05 -19.65 -21.47
N PRO A 42 17.73 -18.47 -22.05
CA PRO A 42 17.35 -18.39 -23.43
C PRO A 42 18.65 -18.58 -24.23
N ALA A 43 18.93 -19.81 -24.65
CA ALA A 43 20.16 -20.21 -25.33
C ALA A 43 20.71 -19.07 -26.21
N HIS A 44 21.87 -18.51 -25.81
CA HIS A 44 22.62 -17.48 -26.53
C HIS A 44 21.96 -16.08 -26.68
N ARG A 45 20.98 -15.68 -25.85
CA ARG A 45 20.33 -14.34 -25.94
C ARG A 45 20.60 -13.42 -24.75
N VAL A 46 21.87 -13.14 -24.46
CA VAL A 46 22.30 -12.27 -23.34
C VAL A 46 21.64 -10.88 -23.38
N ALA A 47 21.49 -10.28 -24.56
CA ALA A 47 20.83 -8.98 -24.73
C ALA A 47 19.35 -9.00 -24.29
N LEU A 48 18.65 -10.11 -24.55
CA LEU A 48 17.25 -10.28 -24.14
C LEU A 48 17.14 -10.37 -22.61
N ARG A 49 18.06 -11.10 -21.96
CA ARG A 49 18.11 -11.19 -20.50
C ARG A 49 18.36 -9.82 -19.84
N LEU A 50 19.29 -9.03 -20.39
CA LEU A 50 19.56 -7.67 -19.90
C LEU A 50 18.36 -6.75 -20.05
N GLU A 51 17.65 -6.83 -21.17
CA GLU A 51 16.43 -6.05 -21.39
C GLU A 51 15.29 -6.46 -20.44
N MET A 52 15.07 -7.76 -20.23
CA MET A 52 14.08 -8.25 -19.27
C MET A 52 14.41 -7.79 -17.86
N ASN A 53 15.67 -7.93 -17.41
CA ASN A 53 16.09 -7.46 -16.09
C ASN A 53 15.86 -5.94 -15.94
N ARG A 54 16.16 -5.14 -16.97
CA ARG A 54 15.89 -3.69 -16.95
C ARG A 54 14.40 -3.40 -16.77
N ARG A 55 13.54 -4.10 -17.49
CA ARG A 55 12.08 -3.92 -17.40
C ARG A 55 11.53 -4.33 -16.04
N LEU A 56 11.95 -5.48 -15.51
CA LEU A 56 11.56 -5.95 -14.19
C LEU A 56 12.04 -5.01 -13.09
N SER A 57 13.29 -4.55 -13.17
CA SER A 57 13.82 -3.52 -12.27
C SER A 57 13.04 -2.20 -12.34
N GLY A 58 12.53 -1.83 -13.52
CA GLY A 58 11.65 -0.67 -13.67
C GLY A 58 10.28 -0.89 -13.03
N LEU A 59 9.70 -2.07 -13.24
CA LEU A 59 8.43 -2.48 -12.65
C LEU A 59 8.50 -2.48 -11.11
N HIS A 60 9.52 -3.13 -10.52
CA HIS A 60 9.67 -3.19 -9.07
C HIS A 60 9.79 -1.81 -8.43
N ARG A 61 10.49 -0.86 -9.08
CA ARG A 61 10.55 0.53 -8.60
C ARG A 61 9.18 1.21 -8.67
N ALA A 62 8.46 1.05 -9.78
CA ALA A 62 7.14 1.64 -9.94
C ALA A 62 6.12 1.09 -8.92
N VAL A 63 6.19 -0.20 -8.60
CA VAL A 63 5.37 -0.80 -7.53
C VAL A 63 5.76 -0.19 -6.19
N LEU A 64 7.06 -0.15 -5.86
CA LEU A 64 7.55 0.42 -4.61
C LEU A 64 7.04 1.85 -4.41
N ASP A 65 7.25 2.73 -5.40
CA ASP A 65 6.82 4.13 -5.34
C ASP A 65 5.31 4.25 -5.09
N ARG A 66 4.52 3.43 -5.79
CA ARG A 66 3.06 3.44 -5.66
C ARG A 66 2.60 2.89 -4.30
N THR A 67 3.27 1.87 -3.78
CA THR A 67 2.97 1.31 -2.45
C THR A 67 3.33 2.30 -1.34
N THR A 68 4.45 3.02 -1.46
CA THR A 68 4.82 4.10 -0.53
C THR A 68 3.76 5.19 -0.50
N ALA A 69 3.36 5.70 -1.67
CA ALA A 69 2.31 6.72 -1.76
C ALA A 69 0.97 6.24 -1.17
N ALA A 70 0.60 4.98 -1.41
CA ALA A 70 -0.62 4.40 -0.85
C ALA A 70 -0.54 4.25 0.68
N SER A 71 0.60 3.85 1.23
CA SER A 71 0.82 3.83 2.69
C SER A 71 0.71 5.21 3.32
N GLU A 72 1.21 6.25 2.66
CA GLU A 72 1.07 7.65 3.12
C GLU A 72 -0.40 8.10 3.16
N VAL A 73 -1.19 7.70 2.17
CA VAL A 73 -2.65 7.96 2.15
C VAL A 73 -3.33 7.25 3.32
N ALA A 74 -3.02 5.96 3.55
CA ALA A 74 -3.58 5.21 4.67
C ALA A 74 -3.24 5.87 6.02
N ALA A 75 -1.98 6.26 6.22
CA ALA A 75 -1.54 6.98 7.42
C ALA A 75 -2.28 8.32 7.60
N SER A 76 -2.51 9.05 6.50
CA SER A 76 -3.25 10.31 6.52
C SER A 76 -4.71 10.10 6.92
N LEU A 77 -5.35 9.03 6.43
CA LEU A 77 -6.73 8.68 6.82
C LEU A 77 -6.83 8.36 8.31
N SER A 78 -5.90 7.55 8.83
CA SER A 78 -5.84 7.26 10.28
C SER A 78 -5.63 8.54 11.11
N ALA A 79 -4.73 9.42 10.68
CA ALA A 79 -4.48 10.68 11.37
C ALA A 79 -5.69 11.63 11.38
N ILE A 80 -6.44 11.69 10.27
CA ILE A 80 -7.70 12.45 10.18
C ILE A 80 -8.73 11.86 11.13
N ALA A 81 -8.87 10.53 11.17
CA ALA A 81 -9.81 9.85 12.04
C ALA A 81 -9.53 10.15 13.52
N THR A 82 -8.27 10.01 13.97
CA THR A 82 -7.87 10.31 15.35
C THR A 82 -8.13 11.78 15.69
N ARG A 83 -7.70 12.71 14.84
CA ARG A 83 -7.88 14.15 15.10
C ARG A 83 -9.35 14.55 15.18
N TYR A 84 -10.21 13.91 14.38
CA TYR A 84 -11.64 14.17 14.42
C TYR A 84 -12.29 13.64 15.71
N SER A 85 -11.88 12.46 16.17
CA SER A 85 -12.31 11.92 17.47
C SER A 85 -11.84 12.83 18.62
N ASP A 86 -10.56 13.23 18.64
CA ASP A 86 -10.02 14.14 19.65
C ASP A 86 -10.81 15.46 19.73
N LEU A 87 -11.17 16.03 18.58
CA LEU A 87 -11.96 17.27 18.51
C LEU A 87 -13.38 17.09 19.06
N ASP A 88 -14.00 15.92 18.85
CA ASP A 88 -15.31 15.62 19.43
C ASP A 88 -15.23 15.52 20.96
N VAL A 89 -14.17 14.90 21.50
CA VAL A 89 -13.92 14.85 22.94
C VAL A 89 -13.72 16.26 23.51
N GLU A 90 -12.94 17.11 22.85
CA GLU A 90 -12.72 18.51 23.28
C GLU A 90 -14.02 19.34 23.30
N LEU A 91 -14.91 19.13 22.33
CA LEU A 91 -16.14 19.90 22.18
C LEU A 91 -17.29 19.39 23.05
N THR A 92 -17.37 18.08 23.27
CA THR A 92 -18.48 17.43 24.01
C THR A 92 -18.10 17.09 25.45
N GLY A 93 -16.81 17.10 25.80
CA GLY A 93 -16.29 16.65 27.09
C GLY A 93 -16.50 15.16 27.37
N THR A 94 -16.88 14.39 26.35
CA THR A 94 -17.21 12.97 26.47
C THR A 94 -16.23 12.18 25.61
N GLU A 95 -15.47 11.26 26.21
CA GLU A 95 -14.61 10.36 25.44
C GLU A 95 -15.47 9.40 24.62
N GLN A 96 -15.27 9.38 23.29
CA GLN A 96 -15.77 8.34 22.39
C GLN A 96 -14.59 7.70 21.64
N PRO A 97 -14.66 6.38 21.40
CA PRO A 97 -13.56 5.58 20.85
C PRO A 97 -13.29 5.80 19.35
#